data_AF-A0A969LPQ8-F1
#
_entry.id   AF-A0A969LPQ8-F1
#
_cell.length_a   1.000
_cell.length_b   1.000
_cell.length_c   1.000
_cell.angle_alpha   90.00
_cell.angle_beta   90.00
_cell.angle_gamma   90.00
#
_symmetry.space_group_name_H-M   'P 1'
#
loop_
_entity.id
_entity.type
_entity.pdbx_description
1 polymer ?
#
loop_
_entity_poly.entity_id
_entity_poly.type
_entity_poly.pdbx_seq_one_letter_code
_entity_poly.pdbx_strand_id
1 'polypeptide(L)'
;MGRKIGQDHDLSALMQLAQAGDAWAYSMLLNLLTPLLDDMIRRRLRFLQPQDVNDLVQDTLLSVHAARATYDASRPFLPWLAAIARNRMADRPPVRPPLSA
;
A
#
# COMPACT_ATOMS: atom_id res chain seq x y z
N MET A 1 -11.85 -15.09 -10.59
CA MET A 1 -11.59 -13.74 -11.16
C MET A 1 -12.46 -12.63 -10.56
N GLY A 2 -13.74 -12.86 -10.21
CA GLY A 2 -14.65 -11.79 -9.74
C GLY A 2 -14.33 -11.14 -8.38
N ARG A 3 -13.71 -11.86 -7.43
CA ARG A 3 -13.42 -11.33 -6.08
C ARG A 3 -12.42 -10.14 -6.09
N LYS A 4 -11.46 -10.12 -7.03
CA LYS A 4 -10.49 -9.02 -7.14
C LYS A 4 -11.09 -7.74 -7.73
N ILE A 5 -12.04 -7.88 -8.68
CA ILE A 5 -12.70 -6.74 -9.32
C ILE A 5 -13.63 -6.05 -8.32
N GLY A 6 -14.40 -6.83 -7.55
CA GLY A 6 -15.24 -6.28 -6.47
C GLY A 6 -14.41 -5.52 -5.44
N GLN A 7 -13.30 -6.12 -4.99
CA GLN A 7 -12.40 -5.48 -4.05
C GLN A 7 -11.77 -4.18 -4.59
N ASP A 8 -11.39 -4.13 -5.87
CA ASP A 8 -10.80 -2.93 -6.48
C ASP A 8 -11.82 -1.77 -6.50
N HIS A 9 -13.07 -2.07 -6.85
CA HIS A 9 -14.16 -1.09 -6.83
C HIS A 9 -14.44 -0.57 -5.41
N ASP A 10 -14.46 -1.46 -4.40
CA ASP A 10 -14.66 -1.07 -3.00
C ASP A 10 -13.54 -0.14 -2.51
N LEU A 11 -12.28 -0.44 -2.83
CA LEU A 11 -11.13 0.40 -2.49
C LEU A 11 -11.18 1.75 -3.21
N SER A 12 -11.58 1.76 -4.49
CA SER A 12 -11.77 3.00 -5.26
C SER A 12 -12.85 3.89 -4.64
N ALA A 13 -13.98 3.31 -4.23
CA ALA A 13 -15.06 4.04 -3.58
C ALA A 13 -14.63 4.64 -2.23
N LEU A 14 -13.93 3.86 -1.40
CA LEU A 14 -13.37 4.36 -0.14
C LEU A 14 -12.36 5.48 -0.35
N MET A 15 -11.53 5.39 -1.39
CA MET A 15 -10.57 6.45 -1.72
C MET A 15 -11.25 7.75 -2.16
N GLN A 16 -12.32 7.66 -2.95
CA GLN A 16 -13.10 8.84 -3.36
C GLN A 16 -13.73 9.55 -2.15
N LEU A 17 -14.32 8.80 -1.23
CA LEU A 17 -14.85 9.35 0.02
C LEU A 17 -13.74 9.97 0.88
N ALA A 18 -12.58 9.32 0.96
CA ALA A 18 -11.42 9.85 1.67
C ALA A 18 -10.88 11.15 1.05
N GLN A 19 -10.90 11.29 -0.28
CA GLN A 19 -10.57 12.53 -0.99
C GLN A 19 -11.59 13.65 -0.68
N ALA A 20 -12.87 13.29 -0.49
CA ALA A 20 -13.92 14.20 -0.07
C ALA A 20 -13.88 14.57 1.43
N GLY A 21 -12.92 14.03 2.19
CA GLY A 21 -12.72 14.37 3.61
C GLY A 21 -13.36 13.39 4.60
N ASP A 22 -13.91 12.26 4.15
CA ASP A 22 -14.46 11.24 5.02
C ASP A 22 -13.33 10.49 5.77
N ALA A 23 -13.21 10.79 7.06
CA ALA A 23 -12.19 10.20 7.94
C ALA A 23 -12.43 8.71 8.22
N TRP A 24 -13.68 8.26 8.24
CA TRP A 24 -14.03 6.87 8.47
C TRP A 24 -13.68 6.03 7.24
N ALA A 25 -14.06 6.50 6.05
CA ALA A 25 -13.70 5.84 4.79
C ALA A 25 -12.18 5.76 4.63
N TYR A 26 -11.45 6.81 5.00
CA TYR A 26 -10.00 6.81 4.96
C TYR A 26 -9.38 5.80 5.93
N SER A 27 -9.89 5.72 7.16
CA SER A 27 -9.43 4.75 8.17
C SER A 27 -9.72 3.31 7.72
N MET A 28 -10.91 3.06 7.19
CA MET A 28 -11.29 1.75 6.63
C MET A 28 -10.40 1.37 5.45
N LEU A 29 -10.12 2.32 4.55
CA LEU A 29 -9.21 2.11 3.44
C LEU A 29 -7.84 1.64 3.94
N LEU A 30 -7.19 2.39 4.84
CA LEU A 30 -5.86 2.04 5.36
C LEU A 30 -5.84 0.65 6.04
N ASN A 31 -6.91 0.29 6.76
CA ASN A 31 -7.05 -1.04 7.37
C ASN A 31 -7.09 -2.17 6.33
N LEU A 32 -7.75 -1.93 5.18
CA LEU A 32 -7.79 -2.89 4.08
C LEU A 32 -6.47 -2.93 3.30
N LEU A 33 -5.76 -1.81 3.18
CA LEU A 33 -4.48 -1.74 2.48
C LEU A 33 -3.36 -2.45 3.23
N THR A 34 -3.36 -2.41 4.56
CA THR A 34 -2.31 -3.03 5.40
C THR A 34 -2.02 -4.50 5.02
N PRO A 35 -3.00 -5.44 5.07
CA PRO A 35 -2.74 -6.83 4.71
C PRO A 35 -2.49 -7.04 3.20
N LEU A 36 -3.01 -6.17 2.33
CA LEU A 36 -2.72 -6.22 0.90
C LEU A 36 -1.26 -5.88 0.61
N LEU A 37 -0.75 -4.82 1.24
CA LEU A 37 0.62 -4.38 1.09
C LEU A 37 1.60 -5.39 1.69
N ASP A 38 1.30 -5.95 2.87
CA ASP A 38 2.11 -7.01 3.48
C ASP A 38 2.27 -8.20 2.51
N ASP A 39 1.17 -8.73 1.95
CA ASP A 39 1.20 -9.82 0.97
C ASP A 39 1.99 -9.45 -0.30
N MET A 40 1.77 -8.25 -0.84
CA MET A 40 2.51 -7.76 -2.02
C MET A 40 4.02 -7.66 -1.79
N ILE A 41 4.42 -7.14 -0.63
CA ILE A 41 5.82 -6.95 -0.25
C ILE A 41 6.47 -8.31 0.00
N ARG A 42 5.86 -9.19 0.81
CA ARG A 42 6.39 -10.54 1.10
C ARG A 42 6.57 -11.38 -0.15
N ARG A 43 5.65 -11.30 -1.11
CA ARG A 43 5.76 -12.01 -2.39
C ARG A 43 6.96 -11.55 -3.22
N ARG A 44 7.31 -10.26 -3.14
CA ARG A 44 8.38 -9.67 -3.94
C ARG A 44 9.74 -9.73 -3.25
N LEU A 45 9.78 -9.57 -1.93
CA LEU A 45 10.99 -9.50 -1.12
C LEU A 45 10.99 -10.59 -0.04
N ARG A 46 11.04 -11.86 -0.48
CA ARG A 46 10.93 -13.05 0.39
C ARG A 46 12.02 -13.19 1.46
N PHE A 47 13.12 -12.46 1.33
CA PHE A 47 14.26 -12.50 2.24
C PHE A 47 14.17 -11.50 3.39
N LEU A 48 13.16 -10.62 3.41
CA LEU A 48 13.00 -9.62 4.45
C LEU A 48 12.50 -10.24 5.76
N GLN A 49 13.01 -9.71 6.87
CA GLN A 49 12.48 -10.03 8.18
C GLN A 49 11.09 -9.42 8.36
N PRO A 50 10.25 -9.95 9.26
CA PRO A 50 8.91 -9.42 9.50
C PRO A 50 8.90 -7.92 9.82
N GLN A 51 9.89 -7.42 10.56
CA GLN A 51 10.01 -5.99 10.90
C GLN A 51 10.25 -5.13 9.65
N ASP A 52 11.16 -5.55 8.77
CA ASP A 52 11.44 -4.84 7.50
C ASP A 52 10.17 -4.73 6.63
N VAL A 53 9.33 -5.76 6.64
CA VAL A 53 8.06 -5.75 5.89
C VAL A 53 7.09 -4.76 6.52
N ASN A 54 6.95 -4.76 7.84
CA ASN A 54 6.08 -3.82 8.56
C ASN A 54 6.49 -2.37 8.31
N ASP A 55 7.79 -2.08 8.35
CA ASP A 55 8.32 -0.74 8.09
C ASP A 55 8.00 -0.30 6.66
N LEU A 56 8.19 -1.17 5.67
CA LEU A 56 7.82 -0.90 4.27
C LEU A 56 6.31 -0.70 4.07
N VAL A 57 5.46 -1.45 4.79
CA VAL A 57 4.00 -1.27 4.74
C VAL A 57 3.65 0.13 5.25
N GLN A 58 4.16 0.54 6.42
CA GLN A 58 3.91 1.87 6.99
C GLN A 58 4.38 2.98 6.05
N ASP A 59 5.61 2.85 5.55
CA ASP A 59 6.22 3.75 4.59
C ASP A 59 5.42 3.89 3.28
N THR A 60 4.82 2.78 2.83
CA THR A 60 3.95 2.77 1.66
C THR A 60 2.60 3.43 1.95
N LEU A 61 2.01 3.19 3.14
CA LEU A 61 0.77 3.86 3.56
C LEU A 61 0.96 5.38 3.67
N LEU A 62 2.11 5.86 4.17
CA LEU A 62 2.48 7.28 4.15
C LEU A 62 2.59 7.83 2.73
N SER A 63 3.13 7.04 1.80
CA SER A 63 3.22 7.43 0.38
C SER A 63 1.84 7.49 -0.27
N VAL A 64 0.94 6.55 0.06
CA VAL A 64 -0.47 6.57 -0.36
C VAL A 64 -1.19 7.80 0.20
N HIS A 65 -0.96 8.15 1.47
CA HIS A 65 -1.51 9.35 2.08
C HIS A 65 -1.10 10.60 1.32
N ALA A 66 0.20 10.76 1.05
CA ALA A 66 0.75 11.90 0.32
C ALA A 66 0.20 11.98 -1.11
N ALA A 67 0.06 10.83 -1.77
CA ALA A 67 -0.46 10.74 -3.14
C ALA A 67 -2.00 10.75 -3.21
N ARG A 68 -2.72 10.75 -2.08
CA ARG A 68 -4.19 10.58 -2.03
C ARG A 68 -4.92 11.51 -2.98
N ALA A 69 -4.57 12.80 -3.00
CA ALA A 69 -5.23 13.80 -3.85
C ALA A 69 -4.97 13.62 -5.36
N THR A 70 -3.99 12.79 -5.73
CA THR A 70 -3.61 12.54 -7.13
C THR A 70 -4.31 11.33 -7.74
N TYR A 71 -5.00 10.52 -6.93
CA TYR A 71 -5.72 9.35 -7.42
C TYR A 71 -6.90 9.76 -8.31
N ASP A 72 -6.98 9.15 -9.50
CA ASP A 72 -8.04 9.34 -10.49
C ASP A 72 -8.98 8.13 -10.44
N ALA A 73 -10.21 8.35 -9.98
CA ALA A 73 -11.22 7.31 -9.80
C ALA A 73 -11.71 6.65 -11.11
N SER A 74 -11.40 7.23 -12.27
CA SER A 74 -11.65 6.57 -13.56
C SER A 74 -10.67 5.41 -13.84
N ARG A 75 -9.61 5.29 -13.03
CA ARG A 75 -8.59 4.24 -13.14
C ARG A 75 -8.75 3.21 -12.03
N PRO A 76 -8.35 1.94 -12.26
CA PRO A 76 -8.38 0.93 -11.22
C PRO A 76 -7.45 1.26 -10.05
N PHE A 77 -7.86 0.90 -8.83
CA PHE A 77 -7.17 1.28 -7.60
C PHE A 77 -5.88 0.46 -7.36
N LEU A 78 -5.96 -0.87 -7.50
CA LEU A 78 -4.86 -1.78 -7.19
C LEU A 78 -3.61 -1.54 -8.06
N PRO A 79 -3.71 -1.25 -9.38
CA PRO A 79 -2.55 -0.86 -10.17
C PRO A 79 -1.88 0.44 -9.69
N TRP A 80 -2.66 1.43 -9.26
CA TRP A 80 -2.13 2.67 -8.68
C TRP A 80 -1.41 2.40 -7.35
N LEU A 81 -2.03 1.62 -6.45
CA LEU A 81 -1.40 1.16 -5.21
C LEU A 81 -0.10 0.37 -5.47
N ALA A 82 -0.12 -0.54 -6.43
CA ALA A 82 1.03 -1.36 -6.79
C ALA A 82 2.19 -0.54 -7.36
N ALA A 83 1.90 0.54 -8.08
CA ALA A 83 2.93 1.46 -8.55
C ALA A 83 3.61 2.16 -7.37
N ILE A 84 2.85 2.65 -6.38
CA ILE A 84 3.39 3.28 -5.17
C ILE A 84 4.23 2.28 -4.36
N ALA A 85 3.69 1.09 -4.09
CA ALA A 85 4.41 0.04 -3.36
C ALA A 85 5.70 -0.38 -4.06
N ARG A 86 5.68 -0.52 -5.40
CA ARG A 86 6.86 -0.85 -6.19
C ARG A 86 7.93 0.24 -6.08
N ASN A 87 7.54 1.51 -6.19
CA ASN A 87 8.48 2.61 -6.06
C ASN A 87 9.10 2.62 -4.66
N ARG A 88 8.30 2.39 -3.61
CA ARG A 88 8.81 2.35 -2.23
C ARG A 88 9.74 1.18 -1.96
N MET A 89 9.45 0.00 -2.52
CA MET A 89 10.36 -1.15 -2.46
C MET A 89 11.68 -0.91 -3.20
N ALA A 90 11.66 -0.12 -4.28
CA ALA A 90 12.87 0.20 -5.05
C ALA A 90 13.75 1.26 -4.36
N ASP A 91 13.14 2.21 -3.65
CA ASP A 91 13.83 3.28 -2.91
C ASP A 91 14.40 2.82 -1.54
N ARG A 92 14.17 1.56 -1.19
CA ARG A 92 14.59 1.01 0.10
C ARG A 92 16.12 1.02 0.22
N PRO A 93 16.68 1.46 1.36
CA PRO A 93 18.10 1.23 1.64
C PRO A 93 18.41 -0.29 1.69
N PRO A 94 19.62 -0.71 1.29
CA PRO A 94 20.02 -2.12 1.38
C PRO A 94 19.88 -2.64 2.81
N VAL A 95 19.54 -3.93 2.97
CA VAL A 95 19.50 -4.59 4.29
C VAL A 95 20.84 -4.32 4.98
N ARG A 96 20.81 -3.66 6.14
CA ARG A 96 22.04 -3.44 6.90
C ARG A 96 22.51 -4.79 7.42
N PRO A 97 23.73 -5.25 7.07
CA PRO A 97 24.23 -6.51 7.61
C PRO A 97 24.29 -6.42 9.14
N PRO A 98 24.04 -7.52 9.86
CA PRO A 98 24.22 -7.54 11.31
C PRO A 98 25.67 -7.13 11.60
N LEU A 99 25.83 -6.11 12.45
CA LEU A 99 27.13 -5.74 12.97
C LEU A 99 27.67 -6.97 13.71
N SER A 100 28.63 -7.65 13.09
CA SER A 100 29.30 -8.78 13.72
C SER A 100 30.14 -8.19 14.86
N ALA A 101 29.77 -8.52 16.10
CA ALA A 101 30.54 -8.23 17.31
C ALA A 101 31.56 -9.34 17.56
#